data_AF-A0A4Q2DEB5-F1
#
_entry.id   AF-A0A4Q2DEB5-F1
#
_cell.length_a   1.000
_cell.length_b   1.000
_cell.length_c   1.000
_cell.angle_alpha   90.00
_cell.angle_beta   90.00
_cell.angle_gamma   90.00
#
_symmetry.space_group_name_H-M   'P 1'
#
loop_
_entity.id
_entity.type
_entity.pdbx_description
1 polymer ?
#
loop_
_entity_poly.entity_id
_entity_poly.type
_entity_poly.pdbx_seq_one_letter_code
_entity_poly.pdbx_strand_id
1 'polypeptide(L)'
;MATSTSAKSVATLPQQNVVELTSSVDSKIAGVSVYSHRAEVTRTFNFALISGQNQVEISGLSIFLIQDSLRVEGKGIGTIQNVTISHMSPPPQSKLKSKHLEKSEEAKPLWLKKLELEQAIERNDQSTNTLKKYMDSLASPGAISFSKLVETTNEYDIAVTELQKKGNALAEELEAVAKALSEKKRALKEAAKTNWDENLTVKVSIHILAEVEGEIELSLIYAVSNTSWSPRYDIRVDTHSKDKAVSLVYKANVTQMSGEDWTDVSLTLETATPSFDKTLPTLNPWTIGVYRPPPTTHWYGGGQTGTTPYAASIPIIIQQPPISQTGITPCAASTPIIMQPPPIVP
;
A
#
# COMPACT_ATOMS: atom_id res chain seq x y z
N MET A 1 -14.75 61.64 41.10
CA MET A 1 -15.88 60.69 40.94
C MET A 1 -16.54 61.00 39.61
N ALA A 2 -16.77 60.11 38.66
CA ALA A 2 -16.41 58.72 38.46
C ALA A 2 -16.28 58.53 36.93
N THR A 3 -15.47 57.56 36.55
CA THR A 3 -14.97 57.22 35.22
C THR A 3 -16.03 56.59 34.32
N SER A 4 -16.07 56.97 33.04
CA SER A 4 -16.75 56.21 31.98
C SER A 4 -15.70 55.42 31.20
N THR A 5 -15.62 54.12 31.46
CA THR A 5 -14.75 53.17 30.74
C THR A 5 -15.60 52.44 29.70
N SER A 6 -15.37 52.75 28.43
CA SER A 6 -15.92 52.03 27.29
C SER A 6 -15.22 50.67 27.16
N ALA A 7 -15.93 49.59 27.45
CA ALA A 7 -15.44 48.23 27.23
C ALA A 7 -15.66 47.85 25.76
N LYS A 8 -14.56 47.79 25.00
CA LYS A 8 -14.50 47.11 23.69
C LYS A 8 -14.81 45.62 23.90
N SER A 9 -15.89 45.13 23.31
CA SER A 9 -16.19 43.70 23.23
C SER A 9 -15.14 43.02 22.34
N VAL A 10 -14.25 42.26 22.96
CA VAL A 10 -13.37 41.32 22.26
C VAL A 10 -14.25 40.17 21.77
N ALA A 11 -14.36 40.01 20.45
CA ALA A 11 -15.04 38.87 19.85
C ALA A 11 -14.23 37.61 20.13
N THR A 12 -14.70 36.78 21.06
CA THR A 12 -14.20 35.42 21.30
C THR A 12 -14.56 34.58 20.08
N LEU A 13 -13.57 34.09 19.33
CA LEU A 13 -13.77 33.08 18.29
C LEU A 13 -14.49 31.87 18.90
N PRO A 14 -15.47 31.25 18.22
CA PRO A 14 -16.14 30.08 18.75
C PRO A 14 -15.11 28.99 19.03
N GLN A 15 -15.08 28.48 20.27
CA GLN A 15 -14.26 27.33 20.64
C GLN A 15 -14.84 26.10 19.92
N GLN A 16 -14.26 25.78 18.76
CA GLN A 16 -14.57 24.57 18.01
C GLN A 16 -13.80 23.41 18.64
N ASN A 17 -14.51 22.37 19.07
CA ASN A 17 -13.88 21.17 19.60
C ASN A 17 -13.30 20.35 18.44
N VAL A 18 -12.03 19.96 18.53
CA VAL A 18 -11.38 19.14 17.48
C VAL A 18 -11.17 17.74 18.01
N VAL A 19 -11.72 16.75 17.30
CA VAL A 19 -11.56 15.32 17.58
C VAL A 19 -10.69 14.73 16.48
N GLU A 20 -9.45 14.37 16.81
CA GLU A 20 -8.52 13.73 15.87
C GLU A 20 -8.65 12.21 15.97
N LEU A 21 -8.95 11.57 14.84
CA LEU A 21 -9.09 10.11 14.72
C LEU A 21 -8.14 9.60 13.65
N THR A 22 -7.55 8.44 13.90
CA THR A 22 -6.72 7.70 12.94
C THR A 22 -7.49 6.48 12.47
N SER A 23 -7.65 6.32 11.16
CA SER A 23 -8.42 5.24 10.58
C SER A 23 -7.95 3.86 11.09
N SER A 24 -6.65 3.60 11.15
CA SER A 24 -6.11 2.28 11.51
C SER A 24 -6.27 1.91 12.98
N VAL A 25 -6.50 2.88 13.88
CA VAL A 25 -6.55 2.66 15.33
C VAL A 25 -7.96 2.85 15.87
N ASP A 26 -8.65 3.92 15.43
CA ASP A 26 -9.89 4.38 16.04
C ASP A 26 -11.15 3.91 15.30
N SER A 27 -11.00 2.93 14.40
CA SER A 27 -12.11 2.47 13.57
C SER A 27 -12.08 0.98 13.28
N LYS A 28 -13.22 0.49 12.81
CA LYS A 28 -13.39 -0.89 12.35
C LYS A 28 -14.04 -0.91 10.98
N ILE A 29 -13.51 -1.72 10.06
CA ILE A 29 -14.21 -1.99 8.80
C ILE A 29 -15.35 -2.97 9.09
N ALA A 30 -16.59 -2.50 8.95
CA ALA A 30 -17.79 -3.28 9.21
C ALA A 30 -18.10 -4.27 8.06
N GLY A 31 -17.76 -3.89 6.82
CA GLY A 31 -17.97 -4.73 5.65
C GLY A 31 -17.36 -4.13 4.39
N VAL A 32 -17.11 -4.99 3.40
CA VAL A 32 -16.61 -4.59 2.09
C VAL A 32 -17.43 -5.28 1.00
N SER A 33 -18.04 -4.48 0.12
CA SER A 33 -18.65 -4.96 -1.12
C SER A 33 -17.65 -4.84 -2.27
N VAL A 34 -17.14 -5.95 -2.78
CA VAL A 34 -16.18 -5.98 -3.88
C VAL A 34 -16.92 -6.11 -5.21
N TYR A 35 -16.65 -5.19 -6.12
CA TYR A 35 -17.13 -5.14 -7.49
C TYR A 35 -15.98 -5.48 -8.46
N SER A 36 -16.28 -5.58 -9.76
CA SER A 36 -15.30 -6.01 -10.76
C SER A 36 -13.98 -5.21 -10.77
N HIS A 37 -14.02 -3.90 -10.47
CA HIS A 37 -12.84 -3.02 -10.51
C HIS A 37 -12.70 -2.08 -9.31
N ARG A 38 -13.58 -2.20 -8.33
CA ARG A 38 -13.71 -1.30 -7.18
C ARG A 38 -14.24 -2.06 -5.99
N ALA A 39 -14.07 -1.52 -4.79
CA ALA A 39 -14.70 -2.06 -3.60
C ALA A 39 -15.30 -0.92 -2.80
N GLU A 40 -16.54 -1.09 -2.33
CA GLU A 40 -17.14 -0.18 -1.35
C GLU A 40 -16.77 -0.66 0.04
N VAL A 41 -16.16 0.22 0.82
CA VAL A 41 -15.72 -0.02 2.19
C VAL A 41 -16.66 0.74 3.12
N THR A 42 -17.22 0.04 4.11
CA THR A 42 -17.98 0.66 5.20
C THR A 42 -17.17 0.56 6.48
N ARG A 43 -16.83 1.72 7.06
CA ARG A 43 -16.00 1.84 8.25
C ARG A 43 -16.76 2.59 9.34
N THR A 44 -16.68 2.11 10.57
CA THR A 44 -17.40 2.68 11.72
C THR A 44 -16.43 3.24 12.75
N PHE A 45 -16.77 4.40 13.30
CA PHE A 45 -16.08 5.11 14.38
C PHE A 45 -17.05 5.36 15.52
N ASN A 46 -16.60 5.19 16.76
CA ASN A 46 -17.39 5.47 17.96
C ASN A 46 -16.61 6.44 18.84
N PHE A 47 -17.20 7.58 19.18
CA PHE A 47 -16.58 8.59 20.02
C PHE A 47 -17.61 9.53 20.64
N ALA A 48 -17.21 10.24 21.69
CA ALA A 48 -18.04 11.23 22.36
C ALA A 48 -17.93 12.61 21.69
N LEU A 49 -19.07 13.27 21.51
CA LEU A 49 -19.18 14.67 21.12
C LEU A 49 -19.44 15.54 22.35
N ILE A 50 -18.90 16.76 22.33
CA ILE A 50 -19.29 17.79 23.32
C ILE A 50 -20.42 18.66 22.76
N SER A 51 -21.16 19.34 23.62
CA SER A 51 -22.18 20.29 23.18
C SER A 51 -21.55 21.46 22.41
N GLY A 52 -22.19 21.85 21.30
CA GLY A 52 -21.70 22.87 20.37
C GLY A 52 -21.08 22.29 19.09
N GLN A 53 -20.11 23.00 18.52
CA GLN A 53 -19.47 22.66 17.26
C GLN A 53 -18.27 21.71 17.48
N ASN A 54 -18.30 20.59 16.77
CA ASN A 54 -17.24 19.59 16.76
C ASN A 54 -16.68 19.45 15.34
N GLN A 55 -15.37 19.42 15.21
CA GLN A 55 -14.62 19.11 14.00
C GLN A 55 -13.93 17.77 14.18
N VAL A 56 -14.42 16.77 13.47
CA VAL A 56 -13.84 15.43 13.49
C VAL A 56 -12.87 15.32 12.32
N GLU A 57 -11.59 15.09 12.60
CA GLU A 57 -10.56 14.89 11.60
C GLU A 57 -10.16 13.41 11.56
N ILE A 58 -10.54 12.72 10.49
CA ILE A 58 -10.19 11.32 10.25
C ILE A 58 -9.00 11.28 9.31
N SER A 59 -7.85 10.85 9.82
CA SER A 59 -6.59 10.69 9.08
C SER A 59 -6.31 9.23 8.72
N GLY A 60 -5.43 8.99 7.75
CA GLY A 60 -4.99 7.64 7.40
C GLY A 60 -5.94 6.88 6.47
N LEU A 61 -6.70 7.55 5.61
CA LEU A 61 -7.55 6.88 4.62
C LEU A 61 -6.77 6.63 3.32
N SER A 62 -7.16 5.59 2.58
CA SER A 62 -6.50 5.21 1.33
C SER A 62 -6.44 6.33 0.28
N ILE A 63 -5.28 6.48 -0.38
CA ILE A 63 -5.10 7.35 -1.56
C ILE A 63 -5.93 6.89 -2.77
N PHE A 64 -6.35 5.63 -2.77
CA PHE A 64 -7.16 5.03 -3.83
C PHE A 64 -8.66 5.25 -3.61
N LEU A 65 -9.03 5.99 -2.56
CA LEU A 65 -10.39 6.44 -2.27
C LEU A 65 -10.90 7.35 -3.39
N ILE A 66 -12.09 7.03 -3.90
CA ILE A 66 -12.78 7.85 -4.91
C ILE A 66 -13.57 8.93 -4.18
N GLN A 67 -13.12 10.18 -4.28
CA GLN A 67 -13.64 11.30 -3.50
C GLN A 67 -15.16 11.48 -3.65
N ASP A 68 -15.68 11.37 -4.88
CA ASP A 68 -17.10 11.55 -5.19
C ASP A 68 -18.01 10.44 -4.64
N SER A 69 -17.42 9.33 -4.18
CA SER A 69 -18.16 8.21 -3.60
C SER A 69 -18.32 8.30 -2.08
N LEU A 70 -17.62 9.24 -1.43
CA LEU A 70 -17.60 9.38 0.02
C LEU A 70 -18.98 9.77 0.55
N ARG A 71 -19.50 8.95 1.46
CA ARG A 71 -20.74 9.19 2.18
C ARG A 71 -20.47 9.04 3.68
N VAL A 72 -21.08 9.91 4.46
CA VAL A 72 -20.99 9.90 5.92
C VAL A 72 -22.39 9.74 6.47
N GLU A 73 -22.58 8.73 7.30
CA GLU A 73 -23.81 8.50 8.05
C GLU A 73 -23.48 8.60 9.54
N GLY A 74 -24.36 9.24 10.32
CA GLY A 74 -24.20 9.37 11.76
C GLY A 74 -25.44 8.84 12.47
N LYS A 75 -25.24 8.02 13.51
CA LYS A 75 -26.29 7.59 14.43
C LYS A 75 -25.96 8.13 15.82
N GLY A 76 -26.80 9.01 16.34
CA GLY A 76 -26.61 9.58 17.68
C GLY A 76 -27.03 11.04 17.74
N ILE A 77 -26.46 11.77 18.70
CA ILE A 77 -26.81 13.15 18.99
C ILE A 77 -25.90 14.12 18.22
N GLY A 78 -26.27 14.42 16.98
CA GLY A 78 -25.54 15.42 16.20
C GLY A 78 -26.02 15.55 14.77
N THR A 79 -25.92 16.75 14.21
CA THR A 79 -26.21 17.02 12.80
C THR A 79 -24.91 17.27 12.04
N ILE A 80 -24.67 16.50 10.98
CA ILE A 80 -23.53 16.68 10.08
C ILE A 80 -23.80 17.92 9.22
N GLN A 81 -22.92 18.91 9.30
CA GLN A 81 -23.05 20.18 8.56
C GLN A 81 -22.21 20.20 7.29
N ASN A 82 -20.97 19.71 7.37
CA ASN A 82 -20.04 19.77 6.25
C ASN A 82 -19.05 18.61 6.31
N VAL A 83 -18.64 18.12 5.13
CA VAL A 83 -17.63 17.07 4.95
C VAL A 83 -16.64 17.54 3.91
N THR A 84 -15.37 17.64 4.28
CA THR A 84 -14.30 18.07 3.40
C THR A 84 -13.22 16.99 3.31
N ILE A 85 -12.75 16.70 2.11
CA ILE A 85 -11.62 15.79 1.87
C ILE A 85 -10.36 16.62 1.62
N SER A 86 -9.28 16.25 2.25
CA SER A 86 -7.95 16.83 2.08
C SER A 86 -6.89 15.72 2.01
N HIS A 87 -5.68 16.09 1.62
CA HIS A 87 -4.54 15.18 1.61
C HIS A 87 -3.52 15.63 2.64
N MET A 88 -3.03 14.68 3.42
CA MET A 88 -1.90 14.92 4.31
C MET A 88 -0.66 15.16 3.46
N SER A 89 0.08 16.21 3.81
CA SER A 89 1.44 16.34 3.28
C SER A 89 2.31 15.29 3.97
N PRO A 90 3.24 14.64 3.24
CA PRO A 90 4.22 13.79 3.88
C PRO A 90 4.88 14.58 5.02
N PRO A 91 5.06 13.98 6.22
CA PRO A 91 5.76 14.63 7.30
C PRO A 91 7.06 15.13 6.70
N PRO A 92 7.49 16.37 7.00
CA PRO A 92 8.63 16.98 6.34
C PRO A 92 9.72 15.95 6.30
N GLN A 93 9.92 15.37 5.11
CA GLN A 93 10.87 14.31 4.97
C GLN A 93 12.13 14.98 5.47
N SER A 94 12.78 14.34 6.43
CA SER A 94 14.19 14.60 6.61
C SER A 94 14.90 14.10 5.35
N LYS A 95 14.62 14.72 4.19
CA LYS A 95 15.62 15.06 3.18
C LYS A 95 16.80 15.48 4.02
N LEU A 96 17.80 14.60 4.12
CA LEU A 96 19.07 14.68 4.86
C LEU A 96 19.41 13.48 5.76
N LYS A 97 18.51 12.54 6.08
CA LYS A 97 18.82 11.56 7.14
C LYS A 97 19.21 10.14 6.71
N SER A 98 19.03 9.68 5.47
CA SER A 98 19.59 8.36 5.08
C SER A 98 21.12 8.39 4.89
N LYS A 99 21.69 9.54 4.52
CA LYS A 99 23.16 9.73 4.41
C LYS A 99 23.79 10.40 5.65
N HIS A 100 22.98 10.95 6.57
CA HIS A 100 23.46 11.53 7.84
C HIS A 100 22.93 10.89 9.13
N LEU A 101 22.06 9.85 9.10
CA LEU A 101 21.78 9.05 10.31
C LEU A 101 23.05 8.36 10.81
N GLU A 102 23.98 8.06 9.90
CA GLU A 102 25.32 7.55 10.26
C GLU A 102 26.10 8.52 11.16
N LYS A 103 25.73 9.81 11.15
CA LYS A 103 26.28 10.88 11.98
C LYS A 103 25.26 11.44 12.97
N SER A 104 24.29 10.63 13.42
CA SER A 104 23.57 10.95 14.66
C SER A 104 24.59 11.24 15.76
N GLU A 105 24.40 12.29 16.58
CA GLU A 105 25.33 12.61 17.68
C GLU A 105 25.62 11.41 18.58
N GLU A 106 24.64 10.51 18.74
CA GLU A 106 24.75 9.29 19.54
C GLU A 106 25.57 8.17 18.87
N ALA A 107 25.66 8.14 17.53
CA ALA A 107 26.40 7.13 16.78
C ALA A 107 27.85 7.56 16.45
N LYS A 108 28.13 8.86 16.51
CA LYS A 108 29.48 9.42 16.34
C LYS A 108 30.55 8.80 17.25
N PRO A 109 30.36 8.62 18.57
CA PRO A 109 31.40 8.05 19.43
C PRO A 109 31.74 6.59 19.07
N LEU A 110 30.74 5.80 18.68
CA LEU A 110 30.96 4.42 18.24
C LEU A 110 31.70 4.36 16.89
N TRP A 111 31.41 5.30 15.99
CA TRP A 111 32.11 5.39 14.71
C TRP A 111 33.58 5.82 14.88
N LEU A 112 33.85 6.79 15.77
CA LEU A 112 35.21 7.19 16.12
C LEU A 112 35.99 6.04 16.75
N LYS A 113 35.39 5.33 17.71
CA LYS A 113 36.00 4.15 18.34
C LYS A 113 36.32 3.06 17.30
N LYS A 114 35.42 2.83 16.34
CA LYS A 114 35.68 1.88 15.24
C LYS A 114 36.91 2.29 14.43
N LEU A 115 36.99 3.56 14.03
CA LEU A 115 38.11 4.08 13.25
C LEU A 115 39.44 3.98 14.01
N GLU A 116 39.43 4.28 15.31
CA GLU A 116 40.60 4.14 16.18
C GLU A 116 41.09 2.69 16.27
N LEU A 117 40.17 1.73 16.37
CA LEU A 117 40.48 0.30 16.38
C LEU A 117 41.02 -0.19 15.02
N GLU A 118 40.44 0.25 13.90
CA GLU A 118 40.95 -0.06 12.54
C GLU A 118 42.40 0.42 12.38
N GLN A 119 42.70 1.64 12.83
CA GLN A 119 44.07 2.20 12.82
C GLN A 119 45.00 1.46 13.79
N ALA A 120 44.51 0.97 14.93
CA ALA A 120 45.31 0.18 15.86
C ALA A 120 45.68 -1.20 15.27
N ILE A 121 44.75 -1.85 14.58
CA ILE A 121 44.99 -3.12 13.88
C ILE A 121 46.02 -2.90 12.76
N GLU A 122 45.84 -1.85 11.95
CA GLU A 122 46.78 -1.56 10.85
C GLU A 122 48.21 -1.29 11.37
N ARG A 123 48.36 -0.56 12.48
CA ARG A 123 49.66 -0.37 13.13
C ARG A 123 50.27 -1.68 13.66
N ASN A 124 49.44 -2.59 14.17
CA ASN A 124 49.88 -3.89 14.66
C ASN A 124 50.34 -4.81 13.50
N ASP A 125 49.60 -4.79 12.39
CA ASP A 125 49.96 -5.53 11.17
C ASP A 125 51.26 -5.00 10.57
N GLN A 126 51.43 -3.67 10.54
CA GLN A 126 52.70 -3.04 10.14
C GLN A 126 53.86 -3.46 11.05
N SER A 127 53.66 -3.52 12.37
CA SER A 127 54.67 -3.95 13.33
C SER A 127 55.05 -5.43 13.17
N THR A 128 54.08 -6.28 12.86
CA THR A 128 54.32 -7.70 12.56
C THR A 128 55.10 -7.85 11.24
N ASN A 129 54.76 -7.05 10.23
CA ASN A 129 55.44 -7.06 8.94
C ASN A 129 56.88 -6.52 9.01
N THR A 130 57.15 -5.50 9.83
CA THR A 130 58.52 -4.98 10.03
C THR A 130 59.39 -6.02 10.75
N LEU A 131 58.87 -6.69 11.78
CA LEU A 131 59.57 -7.79 12.44
C LEU A 131 59.86 -8.94 11.49
N LYS A 132 58.88 -9.33 10.66
CA LYS A 132 59.07 -10.36 9.63
C LYS A 132 60.19 -10.00 8.67
N LYS A 133 60.18 -8.77 8.12
CA LYS A 133 61.24 -8.29 7.22
C LYS A 133 62.62 -8.25 7.89
N TYR A 134 62.67 -7.90 9.17
CA TYR A 134 63.91 -7.94 9.95
C TYR A 134 64.44 -9.38 10.05
N MET A 135 63.57 -10.35 10.35
CA MET A 135 63.93 -11.77 10.39
C MET A 135 64.39 -12.30 9.02
N ASP A 136 63.71 -11.92 7.94
CA ASP A 136 64.08 -12.27 6.57
C ASP A 136 65.48 -11.72 6.19
N SER A 137 65.80 -10.50 6.63
CA SER A 137 67.12 -9.88 6.42
C SER A 137 68.24 -10.63 7.17
N LEU A 138 67.94 -11.18 8.34
CA LEU A 138 68.88 -11.92 9.18
C LEU A 138 69.16 -13.34 8.68
N ALA A 139 68.26 -13.90 7.85
CA ALA A 139 68.42 -15.22 7.24
C ALA A 139 69.42 -15.27 6.06
N SER A 140 70.06 -14.15 5.73
CA SER A 140 71.06 -14.07 4.65
C SER A 140 72.37 -14.79 5.03
N PRO A 141 73.02 -15.53 4.10
CA PRO A 141 74.21 -16.32 4.41
C PRO A 141 75.36 -15.46 4.98
N GLY A 142 75.82 -15.79 6.19
CA GLY A 142 76.98 -15.15 6.84
C GLY A 142 76.67 -13.98 7.79
N ALA A 143 75.39 -13.69 8.08
CA ALA A 143 75.01 -12.51 8.88
C ALA A 143 75.21 -12.65 10.40
N ILE A 144 75.10 -13.84 10.99
CA ILE A 144 75.15 -14.04 12.46
C ILE A 144 75.65 -15.44 12.85
N SER A 145 76.18 -15.59 14.07
CA SER A 145 76.52 -16.89 14.65
C SER A 145 75.27 -17.69 15.04
N PHE A 146 75.36 -19.03 15.00
CA PHE A 146 74.24 -19.93 15.28
C PHE A 146 73.64 -19.76 16.69
N SER A 147 74.46 -19.53 17.71
CA SER A 147 73.97 -19.32 19.09
C SER A 147 73.12 -18.05 19.21
N LYS A 148 73.58 -16.95 18.59
CA LYS A 148 72.86 -15.68 18.57
C LYS A 148 71.58 -15.79 17.74
N LEU A 149 71.58 -16.58 16.68
CA LEU A 149 70.39 -16.85 15.86
C LEU A 149 69.27 -17.54 16.67
N VAL A 150 69.61 -18.50 17.54
CA VAL A 150 68.63 -19.19 18.40
C VAL A 150 67.99 -18.22 19.39
N GLU A 151 68.80 -17.38 20.06
CA GLU A 151 68.31 -16.35 20.99
C GLU A 151 67.38 -15.34 20.28
N THR A 152 67.81 -14.84 19.11
CA THR A 152 67.02 -13.87 18.32
C THR A 152 65.71 -14.48 17.81
N THR A 153 65.69 -15.77 17.48
CA THR A 153 64.48 -16.48 17.03
C THR A 153 63.49 -16.62 18.19
N ASN A 154 63.96 -16.97 19.39
CA ASN A 154 63.09 -17.08 20.56
C ASN A 154 62.49 -15.73 20.98
N GLU A 155 63.28 -14.65 20.93
CA GLU A 155 62.79 -13.28 21.16
C GLU A 155 61.78 -12.84 20.09
N TYR A 156 62.02 -13.21 18.83
CA TYR A 156 61.10 -12.98 17.72
C TYR A 156 59.76 -13.71 17.93
N ASP A 157 59.80 -14.99 18.32
CA ASP A 157 58.59 -15.79 18.57
C ASP A 157 57.76 -15.20 19.73
N ILE A 158 58.42 -14.75 20.80
CA ILE A 158 57.76 -14.03 21.90
C ILE A 158 57.11 -12.73 21.39
N ALA A 159 57.85 -11.92 20.64
CA ALA A 159 57.34 -10.64 20.11
C ALA A 159 56.16 -10.84 19.15
N VAL A 160 56.23 -11.82 18.24
CA VAL A 160 55.16 -12.13 17.29
C VAL A 160 53.93 -12.67 18.01
N THR A 161 54.09 -13.55 18.99
CA THR A 161 52.95 -14.08 19.76
C THR A 161 52.25 -12.99 20.58
N GLU A 162 52.99 -12.02 21.12
CA GLU A 162 52.41 -10.84 21.78
C GLU A 162 51.65 -9.94 20.81
N LEU A 163 52.20 -9.67 19.62
CA LEU A 163 51.53 -8.88 18.59
C LEU A 163 50.27 -9.58 18.05
N GLN A 164 50.31 -10.91 17.88
CA GLN A 164 49.14 -11.70 17.52
C GLN A 164 48.06 -11.65 18.59
N LYS A 165 48.41 -11.78 19.87
CA LYS A 165 47.45 -11.63 20.99
C LYS A 165 46.81 -10.25 21.00
N LYS A 166 47.60 -9.19 20.80
CA LYS A 166 47.10 -7.81 20.69
C LYS A 166 46.17 -7.64 19.48
N GLY A 167 46.52 -8.23 18.34
CA GLY A 167 45.71 -8.17 17.12
C GLY A 167 44.35 -8.85 17.29
N ASN A 168 44.34 -10.03 17.90
CA ASN A 168 43.10 -10.76 18.18
C ASN A 168 42.19 -9.99 19.13
N ALA A 169 42.74 -9.40 20.19
CA ALA A 169 41.97 -8.58 21.14
C ALA A 169 41.36 -7.34 20.45
N LEU A 170 42.15 -6.63 19.63
CA LEU A 170 41.66 -5.48 18.87
C LEU A 170 40.57 -5.87 17.86
N ALA A 171 40.69 -7.03 17.22
CA ALA A 171 39.69 -7.56 16.29
C ALA A 171 38.37 -7.90 17.00
N GLU A 172 38.43 -8.52 18.18
CA GLU A 172 37.27 -8.83 19.02
C GLU A 172 36.54 -7.54 19.46
N GLU A 173 37.30 -6.53 19.89
CA GLU A 173 36.74 -5.21 20.23
C GLU A 173 36.09 -4.54 19.01
N LEU A 174 36.69 -4.64 17.83
CA LEU A 174 36.15 -4.08 16.59
C LEU A 174 34.83 -4.77 16.19
N GLU A 175 34.76 -6.09 16.33
CA GLU A 175 33.53 -6.83 16.08
C GLU A 175 32.41 -6.41 17.04
N ALA A 176 32.71 -6.27 18.33
CA ALA A 176 31.75 -5.81 19.32
C ALA A 176 31.23 -4.39 19.01
N VAL A 177 32.12 -3.46 18.64
CA VAL A 177 31.73 -2.08 18.26
C VAL A 177 30.92 -2.08 16.96
N ALA A 178 31.29 -2.89 15.97
CA ALA A 178 30.56 -3.02 14.71
C ALA A 178 29.14 -3.56 14.94
N LYS A 179 28.98 -4.56 15.81
CA LYS A 179 27.69 -5.11 16.21
C LYS A 179 26.82 -4.06 16.89
N ALA A 180 27.36 -3.34 17.89
CA ALA A 180 26.63 -2.27 18.57
C ALA A 180 26.19 -1.15 17.61
N LEU A 181 27.04 -0.80 16.64
CA LEU A 181 26.73 0.20 15.61
C LEU A 181 25.60 -0.30 14.70
N SER A 182 25.60 -1.58 14.32
CA SER A 182 24.54 -2.19 13.51
C SER A 182 23.18 -2.21 14.23
N GLU A 183 23.17 -2.54 15.53
CA GLU A 183 21.98 -2.58 16.37
C GLU A 183 21.40 -1.18 16.56
N LYS A 184 22.25 -0.19 16.84
CA LYS A 184 21.84 1.20 16.96
C LYS A 184 21.29 1.75 15.64
N LYS A 185 21.92 1.42 14.50
CA LYS A 185 21.41 1.74 13.16
C LYS A 185 20.03 1.12 12.93
N ARG A 186 19.82 -0.14 13.35
CA ARG A 186 18.52 -0.80 13.24
C ARG A 186 17.47 -0.11 14.12
N ALA A 187 17.78 0.18 15.38
CA ALA A 187 16.88 0.87 16.30
C ALA A 187 16.48 2.26 15.78
N LEU A 188 17.44 3.02 15.23
CA LEU A 188 17.15 4.32 14.63
C LEU A 188 16.30 4.21 13.35
N LYS A 189 16.47 3.16 12.55
CA LYS A 189 15.60 2.91 11.38
C LYS A 189 14.18 2.56 11.79
N GLU A 190 14.00 1.71 12.80
CA GLU A 190 12.68 1.37 13.32
C GLU A 190 12.02 2.57 14.01
N ALA A 191 12.77 3.39 14.75
CA ALA A 191 12.24 4.65 15.31
C ALA A 191 11.95 5.72 14.25
N ALA A 192 12.64 5.68 13.10
CA ALA A 192 12.43 6.58 11.97
C ALA A 192 11.41 6.07 10.95
N LYS A 193 10.90 4.84 11.08
CA LYS A 193 9.62 4.45 10.49
C LYS A 193 8.57 5.32 11.17
N THR A 194 8.32 6.47 10.54
CA THR A 194 7.07 7.18 10.75
C THR A 194 5.97 6.20 10.35
N ASN A 195 4.84 6.18 11.08
CA ASN A 195 3.61 5.48 10.67
C ASN A 195 2.99 6.09 9.39
N TRP A 196 3.80 6.78 8.59
CA TRP A 196 3.46 7.34 7.32
C TRP A 196 3.45 6.22 6.29
N ASP A 197 2.25 5.74 5.98
CA ASP A 197 2.02 4.92 4.81
C ASP A 197 1.72 5.84 3.63
N GLU A 198 2.51 5.73 2.55
CA GLU A 198 2.30 6.50 1.33
C GLU A 198 0.95 6.19 0.68
N ASN A 199 0.33 5.05 1.00
CA ASN A 199 -0.99 4.69 0.53
C ASN A 199 -2.12 5.21 1.43
N LEU A 200 -1.84 5.76 2.62
CA LEU A 200 -2.85 6.22 3.59
C LEU A 200 -2.73 7.72 3.88
N THR A 201 -2.77 8.55 2.85
CA THR A 201 -2.55 10.01 3.00
C THR A 201 -3.83 10.84 2.95
N VAL A 202 -5.00 10.24 2.78
CA VAL A 202 -6.27 10.99 2.70
C VAL A 202 -6.77 11.32 4.10
N LYS A 203 -7.25 12.55 4.27
CA LYS A 203 -7.85 13.07 5.50
C LYS A 203 -9.25 13.60 5.22
N VAL A 204 -10.22 13.23 6.06
CA VAL A 204 -11.61 13.71 5.98
C VAL A 204 -11.91 14.55 7.23
N SER A 205 -12.35 15.79 7.03
CA SER A 205 -12.76 16.71 8.09
C SER A 205 -14.29 16.87 8.08
N ILE A 206 -14.95 16.51 9.18
CA ILE A 206 -16.40 16.48 9.31
C ILE A 206 -16.81 17.47 10.40
N HIS A 207 -17.69 18.40 10.06
CA HIS A 207 -18.24 19.36 11.01
C HIS A 207 -19.59 18.84 11.53
N ILE A 208 -19.69 18.64 12.83
CA ILE A 208 -20.87 18.10 13.52
C ILE A 208 -21.32 19.10 14.57
N LEU A 209 -22.61 19.46 14.55
CA LEU A 209 -23.24 20.25 15.60
C LEU A 209 -23.99 19.32 16.55
N ALA A 210 -23.63 19.31 17.83
CA ALA A 210 -24.31 18.56 18.87
C ALA A 210 -25.00 19.52 19.85
N GLU A 211 -26.27 19.28 20.16
CA GLU A 211 -27.01 20.09 21.13
C GLU A 211 -26.64 19.72 22.58
N VAL A 212 -26.26 18.46 22.80
CA VAL A 212 -25.92 17.87 24.10
C VAL A 212 -24.66 17.03 23.93
N GLU A 213 -23.90 16.85 25.01
CA GLU A 213 -22.76 15.93 25.06
C GLU A 213 -23.23 14.46 25.04
N GLY A 214 -22.50 13.59 24.33
CA GLY A 214 -22.81 12.16 24.27
C GLY A 214 -22.19 11.42 23.08
N GLU A 215 -22.37 10.11 23.07
CA GLU A 215 -21.76 9.19 22.10
C GLU A 215 -22.44 9.24 20.73
N ILE A 216 -21.63 9.14 19.67
CA ILE A 216 -22.08 9.00 18.27
C ILE A 216 -21.37 7.83 17.59
N GLU A 217 -22.13 7.07 16.80
CA GLU A 217 -21.59 6.10 15.83
C GLU A 217 -21.56 6.77 14.45
N LEU A 218 -20.35 6.95 13.91
CA LEU A 218 -20.14 7.52 12.58
C LEU A 218 -19.74 6.43 11.60
N SER A 219 -20.50 6.26 10.53
CA SER A 219 -20.22 5.33 9.44
C SER A 219 -19.72 6.08 8.21
N LEU A 220 -18.49 5.80 7.81
CA LEU A 220 -17.85 6.31 6.61
C LEU A 220 -17.95 5.24 5.51
N ILE A 221 -18.62 5.57 4.42
CA ILE A 221 -18.83 4.67 3.28
C ILE A 221 -18.16 5.27 2.06
N TYR A 222 -17.26 4.54 1.41
CA TYR A 222 -16.53 5.04 0.25
C TYR A 222 -16.10 3.90 -0.68
N ALA A 223 -15.98 4.19 -1.96
CA ALA A 223 -15.37 3.29 -2.91
C ALA A 223 -13.85 3.49 -2.95
N VAL A 224 -13.11 2.38 -3.00
CA VAL A 224 -11.67 2.33 -3.28
C VAL A 224 -11.44 1.68 -4.64
N SER A 225 -10.43 2.18 -5.34
CA SER A 225 -9.90 1.60 -6.58
C SER A 225 -8.81 0.55 -6.29
N ASN A 226 -8.23 -0.03 -7.34
CA ASN A 226 -7.19 -1.07 -7.25
C ASN A 226 -7.64 -2.34 -6.52
N THR A 227 -8.90 -2.70 -6.70
CA THR A 227 -9.50 -3.93 -6.21
C THR A 227 -10.23 -4.59 -7.35
N SER A 228 -10.22 -5.91 -7.40
CA SER A 228 -10.96 -6.65 -8.42
C SER A 228 -11.39 -7.98 -7.85
N TRP A 229 -12.50 -8.50 -8.34
CA TRP A 229 -12.85 -9.89 -8.12
C TRP A 229 -13.29 -10.55 -9.42
N SER A 230 -13.02 -11.85 -9.55
CA SER A 230 -13.47 -12.66 -10.67
C SER A 230 -13.99 -14.02 -10.21
N PRO A 231 -15.07 -14.52 -10.82
CA PRO A 231 -15.59 -15.85 -10.54
C PRO A 231 -14.63 -16.93 -11.06
N ARG A 232 -14.51 -18.03 -10.33
CA ARG A 232 -13.77 -19.22 -10.74
C ARG A 232 -14.63 -20.45 -10.47
N TYR A 233 -14.73 -21.32 -11.46
CA TYR A 233 -15.53 -22.54 -11.37
C TYR A 233 -14.60 -23.75 -11.38
N ASP A 234 -14.78 -24.65 -10.43
CA ASP A 234 -14.10 -25.96 -10.37
C ASP A 234 -15.18 -27.02 -10.59
N ILE A 235 -15.16 -27.64 -11.78
CA ILE A 235 -16.12 -28.63 -12.20
C ILE A 235 -15.47 -30.00 -12.08
N ARG A 236 -16.07 -30.90 -11.30
CA ARG A 236 -15.63 -32.29 -11.20
C ARG A 236 -16.74 -33.22 -11.66
N VAL A 237 -16.39 -34.11 -12.58
CA VAL A 237 -17.30 -35.09 -13.15
C VAL A 237 -16.94 -36.46 -12.60
N ASP A 238 -17.90 -37.13 -11.96
CA ASP A 238 -17.80 -38.53 -11.55
C ASP A 238 -18.62 -39.38 -12.53
N THR A 239 -17.94 -40.21 -13.31
CA THR A 239 -18.56 -41.05 -14.33
C THR A 239 -19.15 -42.35 -13.77
N HIS A 240 -18.93 -42.65 -12.48
CA HIS A 240 -19.42 -43.87 -11.84
C HIS A 240 -20.77 -43.69 -11.14
N SER A 241 -21.20 -42.45 -10.90
CA SER A 241 -22.41 -42.13 -10.15
C SER A 241 -23.51 -41.60 -11.08
N LYS A 242 -24.59 -42.35 -11.26
CA LYS A 242 -25.69 -41.97 -12.21
C LYS A 242 -26.52 -40.78 -11.75
N ASP A 243 -26.57 -40.52 -10.43
CA ASP A 243 -27.48 -39.52 -9.85
C ASP A 243 -26.79 -38.19 -9.48
N LYS A 244 -25.46 -38.17 -9.33
CA LYS A 244 -24.65 -36.97 -9.05
C LYS A 244 -23.35 -36.99 -9.85
N ALA A 245 -23.48 -37.07 -11.17
CA ALA A 245 -22.33 -37.18 -12.08
C ALA A 245 -21.47 -35.91 -12.15
N VAL A 246 -21.95 -34.76 -11.67
CA VAL A 246 -21.23 -33.47 -11.77
C VAL A 246 -21.33 -32.69 -10.46
N SER A 247 -20.20 -32.21 -9.96
CA SER A 247 -20.10 -31.24 -8.86
C SER A 247 -19.49 -29.94 -9.38
N LEU A 248 -20.12 -28.82 -9.04
CA LEU A 248 -19.67 -27.48 -9.39
C LEU A 248 -19.33 -26.74 -8.09
N VAL A 249 -18.06 -26.37 -7.92
CA VAL A 249 -17.61 -25.52 -6.82
C VAL A 249 -17.40 -24.11 -7.37
N TYR A 250 -18.16 -23.17 -6.84
CA TYR A 250 -18.00 -21.76 -7.14
C TYR A 250 -16.96 -21.14 -6.18
N LYS A 251 -15.95 -20.51 -6.76
CA LYS A 251 -14.84 -19.84 -6.06
C LYS A 251 -14.77 -18.40 -6.56
N ALA A 252 -14.14 -17.55 -5.76
CA ALA A 252 -13.83 -16.19 -6.16
C ALA A 252 -12.33 -15.96 -6.04
N ASN A 253 -11.77 -15.26 -7.02
CA ASN A 253 -10.43 -14.71 -6.93
C ASN A 253 -10.57 -13.22 -6.65
N VAL A 254 -10.13 -12.79 -5.46
CA VAL A 254 -10.17 -11.38 -5.03
C VAL A 254 -8.74 -10.86 -4.98
N THR A 255 -8.49 -9.73 -5.64
CA THR A 255 -7.22 -9.03 -5.61
C THR A 255 -7.44 -7.64 -5.04
N GLN A 256 -6.60 -7.22 -4.10
CA GLN A 256 -6.68 -5.90 -3.48
C GLN A 256 -5.28 -5.29 -3.35
N MET A 257 -5.20 -4.01 -3.73
CA MET A 257 -4.04 -3.15 -3.57
C MET A 257 -4.51 -1.75 -3.15
N SER A 258 -5.53 -1.69 -2.28
CA SER A 258 -6.10 -0.43 -1.82
C SER A 258 -5.37 0.16 -0.60
N GLY A 259 -4.41 -0.55 -0.01
CA GLY A 259 -3.71 -0.10 1.20
C GLY A 259 -4.54 -0.22 2.49
N GLU A 260 -5.81 -0.62 2.37
CA GLU A 260 -6.70 -0.87 3.49
C GLU A 260 -6.50 -2.29 4.03
N ASP A 261 -6.58 -2.47 5.35
CA ASP A 261 -6.51 -3.78 5.98
C ASP A 261 -7.89 -4.44 6.02
N TRP A 262 -8.08 -5.51 5.25
CA TRP A 262 -9.33 -6.29 5.19
C TRP A 262 -9.30 -7.58 6.02
N THR A 263 -8.38 -7.67 6.99
CA THR A 263 -8.27 -8.84 7.88
C THR A 263 -9.56 -9.04 8.69
N ASP A 264 -10.10 -10.26 8.67
CA ASP A 264 -11.33 -10.67 9.38
C ASP A 264 -12.59 -9.84 9.05
N VAL A 265 -12.68 -9.31 7.83
CA VAL A 265 -13.84 -8.53 7.36
C VAL A 265 -14.81 -9.40 6.53
N SER A 266 -16.12 -9.15 6.70
CA SER A 266 -17.14 -9.76 5.84
C SER A 266 -17.07 -9.16 4.43
N LEU A 267 -16.74 -10.00 3.45
CA LEU A 267 -16.71 -9.63 2.03
C LEU A 267 -18.01 -10.04 1.34
N THR A 268 -18.64 -9.09 0.65
CA THR A 268 -19.75 -9.33 -0.27
C THR A 268 -19.24 -9.18 -1.70
N LEU A 269 -19.47 -10.18 -2.56
CA LEU A 269 -19.01 -10.13 -3.95
C LEU A 269 -20.18 -9.79 -4.86
N GLU A 270 -20.09 -8.63 -5.52
CA GLU A 270 -21.17 -8.10 -6.34
C GLU A 270 -20.81 -8.18 -7.82
N THR A 271 -21.72 -8.78 -8.60
CA THR A 271 -21.63 -8.83 -10.07
C THR A 271 -22.19 -7.57 -10.72
N ALA A 272 -22.85 -6.70 -9.94
CA ALA A 272 -23.33 -5.41 -10.41
C ALA A 272 -22.14 -4.50 -10.77
N THR A 273 -22.36 -3.60 -11.74
CA THR A 273 -21.39 -2.53 -12.03
C THR A 273 -22.01 -1.22 -11.54
N PRO A 274 -21.69 -0.78 -10.31
CA PRO A 274 -22.26 0.45 -9.76
C PRO A 274 -21.79 1.65 -10.57
N SER A 275 -22.74 2.47 -11.02
CA SER A 275 -22.45 3.74 -11.68
C SER A 275 -22.15 4.81 -10.61
N PHE A 276 -20.89 4.91 -10.21
CA PHE A 276 -20.41 6.02 -9.38
C PHE A 276 -20.15 7.28 -10.21
N ASP A 277 -19.90 7.11 -11.52
CA ASP A 277 -19.69 8.21 -12.46
C ASP A 277 -21.04 8.68 -13.04
N LYS A 278 -21.41 9.94 -12.80
CA LYS A 278 -22.58 10.59 -13.42
C LYS A 278 -22.28 11.09 -14.84
N THR A 279 -21.66 10.28 -15.69
CA THR A 279 -21.48 10.65 -17.10
C THR A 279 -22.72 10.24 -17.89
N LEU A 280 -23.48 11.24 -18.35
CA LEU A 280 -24.59 11.01 -19.28
C LEU A 280 -24.03 10.36 -20.56
N PRO A 281 -24.57 9.21 -21.01
CA PRO A 281 -24.12 8.60 -22.24
C PRO A 281 -24.46 9.52 -23.42
N THR A 282 -23.51 9.69 -24.34
CA THR A 282 -23.72 10.46 -25.56
C THR A 282 -24.55 9.64 -26.54
N LEU A 283 -25.79 10.05 -26.81
CA LEU A 283 -26.65 9.39 -27.79
C LEU A 283 -26.22 9.77 -29.20
N ASN A 284 -25.73 8.80 -29.97
CA ASN A 284 -25.47 8.99 -31.40
C ASN A 284 -26.80 8.83 -32.17
N PRO A 285 -27.21 9.81 -32.99
CA PRO A 285 -28.42 9.70 -33.78
C PRO A 285 -28.29 8.59 -34.82
N TRP A 286 -29.31 7.74 -34.91
CA TRP A 286 -29.41 6.76 -35.99
C TRP A 286 -29.91 7.47 -37.25
N THR A 287 -29.08 7.53 -38.28
CA THR A 287 -29.48 8.04 -39.60
C THR A 287 -29.98 6.86 -40.44
N ILE A 288 -31.28 6.81 -40.68
CA ILE A 288 -31.88 5.82 -41.59
C ILE A 288 -31.60 6.28 -43.02
N GLY A 289 -30.65 5.63 -43.68
CA GLY A 289 -30.38 5.82 -45.10
C GLY A 289 -31.11 4.78 -45.94
N VAL A 290 -31.78 5.21 -47.01
CA VAL A 290 -32.27 4.27 -48.03
C VAL A 290 -31.06 3.68 -48.75
N TYR A 291 -30.91 2.36 -48.71
CA TYR A 291 -29.88 1.67 -49.48
C TYR A 291 -30.08 1.98 -50.97
N ARG A 292 -29.14 2.71 -51.57
CA ARG A 292 -29.09 2.95 -53.00
C ARG A 292 -28.09 1.94 -53.57
N PRO A 293 -28.56 0.87 -54.24
CA PRO A 293 -27.64 -0.02 -54.92
C PRO A 293 -26.81 0.79 -55.92
N PRO A 294 -25.51 0.51 -56.05
CA PRO A 294 -24.68 1.15 -57.07
C PRO A 294 -25.34 0.96 -58.45
N PRO A 295 -25.30 1.99 -59.32
CA PRO A 295 -25.87 1.87 -60.65
C PRO A 295 -25.26 0.66 -61.34
N THR A 296 -26.12 -0.18 -61.91
CA THR A 296 -25.67 -1.32 -62.71
C THR A 296 -24.93 -0.76 -63.92
N THR A 297 -23.60 -0.89 -63.90
CA THR A 297 -22.78 -0.68 -65.09
C THR A 297 -23.19 -1.70 -66.12
N HIS A 298 -24.06 -1.29 -67.05
CA HIS A 298 -24.33 -2.06 -68.24
C HIS A 298 -23.06 -2.03 -69.08
N TRP A 299 -22.27 -3.10 -68.97
CA TRP A 299 -21.16 -3.38 -69.85
C TRP A 299 -21.72 -3.55 -71.26
N TYR A 300 -21.58 -2.53 -72.11
CA TYR A 300 -21.78 -2.68 -73.55
C TYR A 300 -20.68 -3.60 -74.06
N GLY A 301 -21.03 -4.85 -74.33
CA GLY A 301 -20.13 -5.87 -74.84
C GLY A 301 -19.57 -5.48 -76.20
N GLY A 302 -18.28 -5.10 -76.22
CA GLY A 302 -17.39 -5.27 -77.36
C GLY A 302 -16.69 -6.63 -77.23
N GLY A 303 -16.69 -7.41 -78.31
CA GLY A 303 -16.51 -8.86 -78.31
C GLY A 303 -15.13 -9.42 -77.93
N GLN A 304 -15.17 -10.74 -77.65
CA GLN A 304 -14.10 -11.76 -77.70
C GLN A 304 -12.99 -11.64 -76.63
N THR A 305 -12.57 -12.66 -75.86
CA THR A 305 -12.83 -14.11 -75.76
C THR A 305 -12.43 -14.58 -74.34
N GLY A 306 -13.19 -15.52 -73.76
CA GLY A 306 -12.70 -16.61 -72.89
C GLY A 306 -12.07 -16.30 -71.53
N THR A 307 -12.84 -16.47 -70.44
CA THR A 307 -12.62 -17.41 -69.31
C THR A 307 -13.52 -17.03 -68.11
N THR A 308 -13.84 -18.03 -67.27
CA THR A 308 -14.99 -18.21 -66.36
C THR A 308 -15.15 -17.21 -65.19
N PRO A 309 -16.36 -17.03 -64.62
CA PRO A 309 -16.59 -16.10 -63.52
C PRO A 309 -16.20 -16.68 -62.14
N TYR A 310 -15.45 -15.91 -61.36
CA TYR A 310 -15.28 -16.12 -59.92
C TYR A 310 -16.55 -15.61 -59.20
N ALA A 311 -17.26 -16.51 -58.54
CA ALA A 311 -18.47 -16.19 -57.79
C ALA A 311 -18.15 -15.26 -56.59
N ALA A 312 -18.86 -14.14 -56.51
CA ALA A 312 -18.78 -13.22 -55.38
C ALA A 312 -19.55 -13.81 -54.17
N SER A 313 -18.84 -14.04 -53.08
CA SER A 313 -19.42 -14.39 -51.77
C SER A 313 -20.06 -13.16 -51.14
N ILE A 314 -21.35 -13.22 -50.82
CA ILE A 314 -22.08 -12.21 -50.04
C ILE A 314 -21.79 -12.47 -48.55
N PRO A 315 -21.36 -11.48 -47.74
CA PRO A 315 -21.31 -11.66 -46.29
C PRO A 315 -22.71 -11.58 -45.69
N ILE A 316 -23.09 -12.62 -44.94
CA ILE A 316 -24.30 -12.67 -44.10
C ILE A 316 -24.07 -11.76 -42.88
N ILE A 317 -24.93 -10.77 -42.69
CA ILE A 317 -24.99 -9.95 -41.47
C ILE A 317 -25.85 -10.71 -40.45
N ILE A 318 -25.25 -11.10 -39.32
CA ILE A 318 -25.98 -11.66 -38.18
C ILE A 318 -26.33 -10.49 -37.23
N GLN A 319 -27.61 -10.18 -37.08
CA GLN A 319 -28.11 -9.29 -36.03
C GLN A 319 -28.25 -10.08 -34.71
N GLN A 320 -27.75 -9.52 -33.61
CA GLN A 320 -28.01 -10.02 -32.26
C GLN A 320 -29.37 -9.51 -31.75
N PRO A 321 -30.15 -10.31 -30.99
CA PRO A 321 -31.42 -9.88 -30.41
C PRO A 321 -31.23 -9.06 -29.11
N PRO A 322 -32.19 -8.19 -28.74
CA PRO A 322 -32.09 -7.29 -27.59
C PRO A 322 -32.40 -7.99 -26.24
N ILE A 323 -31.75 -7.52 -25.19
CA ILE A 323 -31.86 -8.00 -23.80
C ILE A 323 -33.13 -7.43 -23.14
N SER A 324 -33.98 -8.29 -22.58
CA SER A 324 -35.14 -7.89 -21.78
C SER A 324 -34.76 -7.67 -20.31
N GLN A 325 -35.07 -6.49 -19.76
CA GLN A 325 -34.99 -6.20 -18.32
C GLN A 325 -36.27 -6.67 -17.61
N THR A 326 -36.13 -7.37 -16.48
CA THR A 326 -37.23 -7.58 -15.54
C THR A 326 -36.80 -7.37 -14.09
N GLY A 327 -37.32 -6.28 -13.50
CA GLY A 327 -38.15 -6.31 -12.28
C GLY A 327 -37.53 -6.77 -10.95
N ILE A 328 -37.44 -5.82 -10.01
CA ILE A 328 -37.06 -5.98 -8.60
C ILE A 328 -38.30 -6.33 -7.76
N THR A 329 -38.18 -7.17 -6.71
CA THR A 329 -38.84 -7.00 -5.39
C THR A 329 -38.26 -7.95 -4.31
N PRO A 330 -38.39 -7.63 -2.99
CA PRO A 330 -37.49 -8.10 -1.92
C PRO A 330 -38.14 -9.09 -0.90
N CYS A 331 -37.33 -9.84 -0.12
CA CYS A 331 -37.37 -9.92 1.37
C CYS A 331 -36.46 -11.01 1.98
N ALA A 332 -36.15 -10.77 3.26
CA ALA A 332 -35.21 -11.39 4.21
C ALA A 332 -35.24 -12.92 4.45
N ALA A 333 -34.07 -13.49 4.82
CA ALA A 333 -33.76 -13.99 6.18
C ALA A 333 -32.49 -14.89 6.18
N SER A 334 -31.70 -14.76 7.23
CA SER A 334 -30.35 -15.33 7.42
C SER A 334 -30.29 -16.86 7.54
N THR A 335 -29.39 -17.50 6.77
CA THR A 335 -28.74 -18.81 7.07
C THR A 335 -27.57 -19.01 6.06
N PRO A 336 -26.60 -19.93 6.29
CA PRO A 336 -25.27 -19.87 5.69
C PRO A 336 -25.29 -19.99 4.15
N ILE A 337 -24.48 -19.15 3.51
CA ILE A 337 -24.51 -18.92 2.06
C ILE A 337 -23.96 -20.14 1.32
N ILE A 338 -24.87 -21.01 0.87
CA ILE A 338 -24.65 -21.88 -0.29
C ILE A 338 -25.00 -21.03 -1.51
N MET A 339 -24.00 -20.58 -2.27
CA MET A 339 -24.24 -19.84 -3.51
C MET A 339 -24.85 -20.78 -4.55
N GLN A 340 -26.10 -20.52 -4.93
CA GLN A 340 -26.70 -21.17 -6.10
C GLN A 340 -26.15 -20.52 -7.38
N PRO A 341 -25.68 -21.31 -8.36
CA PRO A 341 -25.26 -20.76 -9.65
C PRO A 341 -26.47 -20.15 -10.39
N PRO A 342 -26.25 -19.12 -11.23
CA PRO A 342 -27.33 -18.55 -12.05
C PRO A 342 -27.92 -19.61 -12.98
N PRO A 343 -29.22 -19.50 -13.34
CA PRO A 343 -29.87 -20.46 -14.22
C PRO A 343 -29.18 -20.46 -15.60
N ILE A 344 -28.74 -21.63 -16.03
CA ILE A 344 -28.28 -21.88 -17.40
C ILE A 344 -29.55 -21.86 -18.28
N VAL A 345 -29.70 -20.82 -19.09
CA VAL A 345 -30.74 -20.79 -20.13
C VAL A 345 -30.28 -21.68 -21.30
N PRO A 346 -31.10 -22.62 -21.78
CA PRO A 346 -30.71 -23.63 -22.78
C PRO A 346 -30.40 -23.07 -24.17
#